data_AF-A0A536DE13-F1
#
_entry.id   AF-A0A536DE13-F1
#
_cell.length_a   1.000
_cell.length_b   1.000
_cell.length_c   1.000
_cell.angle_alpha   90.00
_cell.angle_beta   90.00
_cell.angle_gamma   90.00
#
_symmetry.space_group_name_H-M   'P 1'
#
loop_
_entity.id
_entity.type
_entity.pdbx_description
1 polymer ?
#
loop_
_entity_poly.entity_id
_entity_poly.type
_entity_poly.pdbx_seq_one_letter_code
_entity_poly.pdbx_strand_id
1 'polypeptide(L)'
;MRPFVLEPTKWPVRAPTELGAHHARHALSRRAFMGSMASVAGAAMGVSLLPTSVLAAKPSSSAPKPTPNTVFDTFHVTFFGPGIDPSSIGDFNGFVGVADVQGTGTGTNPDGTTETLLFDTDMRFMSGVYVGQDGAVHKGTFGFV
;
A
#
# COMPACT_ATOMS: atom_id res chain seq x y z
N MET A 1 -2.00 34.59 14.63
CA MET A 1 -2.03 33.13 14.32
C MET A 1 -2.24 32.38 15.62
N ARG A 2 -3.25 31.53 15.72
CA ARG A 2 -3.46 30.70 16.92
C ARG A 2 -2.64 29.41 16.77
N PRO A 3 -1.89 28.97 17.79
CA PRO A 3 -1.18 27.71 17.71
C PRO A 3 -2.18 26.55 17.66
N PHE A 4 -1.99 25.66 16.70
CA PHE A 4 -2.69 24.38 16.65
C PHE A 4 -2.12 23.48 17.75
N VAL A 5 -2.93 23.15 18.75
CA VAL A 5 -2.56 22.27 19.85
C VAL A 5 -3.22 20.92 19.61
N LEU A 6 -2.40 19.88 19.42
CA LEU A 6 -2.87 18.49 19.37
C LEU A 6 -3.30 18.08 20.78
N GLU A 7 -4.56 17.69 20.93
CA GLU A 7 -5.14 17.23 22.21
C GLU A 7 -5.31 15.70 22.16
N PRO A 8 -4.31 14.92 22.59
CA PRO A 8 -4.28 13.46 22.41
C PRO A 8 -5.41 12.73 23.16
N THR A 9 -6.02 13.38 24.15
CA THR A 9 -7.17 12.86 24.91
C THR A 9 -8.48 12.81 24.13
N LYS A 10 -8.58 13.51 22.98
CA LYS A 10 -9.75 13.46 22.09
C LYS A 10 -9.74 12.26 21.13
N TRP A 11 -8.65 11.49 21.08
CA TRP A 11 -8.55 10.25 20.32
C TRP A 11 -8.43 9.06 21.27
N PRO A 12 -9.54 8.52 21.82
CA PRO A 12 -9.48 7.31 22.61
C PRO A 12 -9.06 6.14 21.71
N VAL A 13 -7.79 5.74 21.79
CA VAL A 13 -7.34 4.44 21.31
C VAL A 13 -8.01 3.42 22.22
N ARG A 14 -9.07 2.77 21.73
CA ARG A 14 -9.70 1.65 22.44
C ARG A 14 -8.62 0.59 22.64
N ALA A 15 -8.32 0.27 23.90
CA ALA A 15 -7.45 -0.86 24.23
C ALA A 15 -7.97 -2.11 23.50
N PRO A 16 -7.10 -2.94 22.91
CA PRO A 16 -7.53 -4.19 22.29
C PRO A 16 -8.29 -5.00 23.33
N THR A 17 -9.55 -5.30 23.02
CA THR A 17 -10.34 -6.30 23.73
C THR A 17 -9.49 -7.57 23.83
N GLU A 18 -9.32 -8.09 25.04
CA GLU A 18 -8.54 -9.30 25.29
C GLU A 18 -8.94 -10.42 24.32
N LEU A 19 -7.96 -10.91 23.55
CA LEU A 19 -8.13 -12.08 22.70
C LEU A 19 -8.30 -13.29 23.62
N GLY A 20 -9.54 -13.74 23.76
CA GLY A 20 -9.89 -14.98 24.43
C GLY A 20 -9.04 -16.14 23.93
N ALA A 21 -8.44 -16.86 24.86
CA ALA A 21 -7.62 -18.04 24.61
C ALA A 21 -8.48 -19.17 24.01
N HIS A 22 -8.45 -19.31 22.69
CA HIS A 22 -9.02 -20.46 21.97
C HIS A 22 -7.94 -21.25 21.22
N HIS A 23 -6.80 -21.51 21.87
CA HIS A 23 -5.85 -22.52 21.41
C HIS A 23 -6.25 -23.91 21.94
N ALA A 24 -7.43 -24.38 21.55
CA ALA A 24 -7.87 -25.74 21.82
C ALA A 24 -7.73 -26.59 20.54
N ARG A 25 -6.53 -27.16 20.40
CA ARG A 25 -6.21 -28.48 19.84
C ARG A 25 -7.04 -29.00 18.65
N HIS A 26 -6.49 -28.91 17.44
CA HIS A 26 -6.57 -29.99 16.46
C HIS A 26 -5.28 -30.06 15.65
N ALA A 27 -4.24 -30.66 16.23
CA ALA A 27 -3.10 -31.12 15.45
C ALA A 27 -3.55 -32.36 14.67
N LEU A 28 -3.89 -32.20 13.39
CA LEU A 28 -3.98 -33.33 12.48
C LEU A 28 -2.63 -34.05 12.52
N SER A 29 -2.63 -35.30 12.97
CA SER A 29 -1.41 -36.10 13.05
C SER A 29 -0.82 -36.27 11.65
N ARG A 30 0.48 -36.03 11.50
CA ARG A 30 1.24 -36.29 10.26
C ARG A 30 0.99 -37.71 9.71
N ARG A 31 0.67 -38.67 10.59
CA ARG A 31 0.32 -40.05 10.22
C ARG A 31 -1.06 -40.17 9.57
N ALA A 32 -2.03 -39.33 9.94
CA ALA A 32 -3.33 -39.27 9.27
C ALA A 32 -3.19 -38.66 7.86
N PHE A 33 -2.36 -37.62 7.71
CA PHE A 33 -2.08 -37.00 6.42
C PHE A 33 -1.39 -37.96 5.44
N MET A 34 -0.37 -38.71 5.88
CA MET A 34 0.30 -39.69 5.02
C MET A 34 -0.52 -40.96 4.78
N GLY A 35 -1.37 -41.37 5.73
CA GLY A 35 -2.26 -42.52 5.58
C GLY A 35 -3.34 -42.32 4.49
N SER A 36 -3.79 -41.09 4.26
CA SER A 36 -4.83 -40.77 3.26
C SER A 36 -4.34 -40.76 1.80
N MET A 37 -3.03 -40.77 1.54
CA MET A 37 -2.49 -40.84 0.16
C MET A 37 -2.42 -42.27 -0.40
N ALA A 38 -2.40 -43.30 0.46
CA ALA A 38 -2.26 -44.69 0.02
C ALA A 38 -3.55 -45.28 -0.61
N SER A 39 -4.71 -44.69 -0.37
CA SER A 39 -6.00 -45.14 -0.92
C SER A 39 -6.35 -44.57 -2.30
N VAL A 40 -5.59 -43.59 -2.82
CA VAL A 40 -5.89 -42.94 -4.11
C VAL A 40 -5.21 -43.64 -5.30
N ALA A 41 -4.21 -44.49 -5.06
CA ALA A 41 -3.51 -45.22 -6.13
C ALA A 41 -4.42 -46.17 -6.95
N GLY A 42 -5.56 -46.59 -6.41
CA GLY A 42 -6.51 -47.48 -7.10
C GLY A 42 -7.42 -46.80 -8.14
N ALA A 43 -7.50 -45.47 -8.17
CA ALA A 43 -8.40 -44.71 -9.07
C ALA A 43 -7.64 -43.88 -10.13
N ALA A 44 -6.35 -44.16 -10.35
CA ALA A 44 -5.48 -43.36 -11.21
C ALA A 44 -5.52 -43.73 -12.71
N MET A 45 -6.54 -44.44 -13.18
CA MET A 45 -6.77 -44.69 -14.62
C MET A 45 -8.07 -44.01 -15.05
N GLY A 46 -8.08 -42.67 -15.13
CA GLY A 46 -9.27 -41.98 -15.64
C GLY A 46 -9.27 -40.45 -15.67
N VAL A 47 -8.32 -39.75 -15.03
CA VAL A 47 -8.41 -38.28 -14.86
C VAL A 47 -7.45 -37.49 -15.78
N SER A 48 -6.79 -38.13 -16.74
CA SER A 48 -5.83 -37.46 -17.63
C SER A 48 -6.44 -36.51 -18.68
N LEU A 49 -7.68 -36.03 -18.50
CA LEU A 49 -8.40 -35.21 -19.50
C LEU A 49 -9.03 -33.92 -18.94
N LEU A 50 -8.74 -33.54 -17.70
CA LEU A 50 -9.15 -32.20 -17.24
C LEU A 50 -8.05 -31.20 -17.59
N PRO A 51 -8.31 -30.18 -18.44
CA PRO A 51 -7.40 -29.06 -18.55
C PRO A 51 -7.39 -28.36 -17.21
N THR A 52 -6.33 -28.55 -16.43
CA THR A 52 -6.05 -27.72 -15.27
C THR A 52 -5.70 -26.34 -15.80
N SER A 53 -6.71 -25.51 -16.00
CA SER A 53 -6.55 -24.07 -16.04
C SER A 53 -6.03 -23.65 -14.66
N VAL A 54 -4.71 -23.64 -14.53
CA VAL A 54 -4.04 -22.99 -13.40
C VAL A 54 -4.42 -21.52 -13.53
N LEU A 55 -5.39 -21.09 -12.70
CA LEU A 55 -5.67 -19.68 -12.52
C LEU A 55 -4.37 -19.01 -12.08
N ALA A 56 -3.94 -18.00 -12.83
CA ALA A 56 -2.80 -17.19 -12.44
C ALA A 56 -3.03 -16.73 -10.99
N ALA A 57 -2.08 -17.06 -10.10
CA ALA A 57 -2.17 -16.69 -8.71
C ALA A 57 -2.34 -15.16 -8.62
N LYS A 58 -3.25 -14.71 -7.75
CA LYS A 58 -3.46 -13.28 -7.50
C LYS A 58 -2.11 -12.64 -7.17
N PRO A 59 -1.76 -11.48 -7.75
CA PRO A 59 -0.56 -10.74 -7.35
C PRO A 59 -0.54 -10.63 -5.82
N SER A 60 0.54 -11.02 -5.15
CA SER A 60 0.60 -11.05 -3.68
C SER A 60 1.01 -9.70 -3.07
N SER A 61 1.06 -8.65 -3.89
CA SER A 61 1.57 -7.34 -3.46
C SER A 61 0.46 -6.48 -2.88
N SER A 62 0.57 -6.15 -1.59
CA SER A 62 -0.24 -5.12 -0.96
C SER A 62 0.21 -3.69 -1.33
N ALA A 63 1.10 -3.53 -2.31
CA ALA A 63 1.50 -2.22 -2.80
C ALA A 63 0.27 -1.46 -3.35
N PRO A 64 0.20 -0.14 -3.15
CA PRO A 64 -0.88 0.67 -3.70
C PRO A 64 -0.81 0.73 -5.24
N LYS A 65 -1.96 0.99 -5.86
CA LYS A 65 -2.02 1.29 -7.30
C LYS A 65 -1.79 2.78 -7.53
N PRO A 66 -0.95 3.17 -8.50
CA PRO A 66 -0.77 4.58 -8.81
C PRO A 66 -2.07 5.19 -9.34
N THR A 67 -2.19 6.52 -9.19
CA THR A 67 -3.18 7.34 -9.88
C THR A 67 -3.20 7.09 -11.41
N PRO A 68 -4.36 7.16 -12.09
CA PRO A 68 -4.41 7.00 -13.55
C PRO A 68 -3.76 8.17 -14.32
N ASN A 69 -3.47 9.29 -13.66
CA ASN A 69 -2.85 10.46 -14.27
C ASN A 69 -1.38 10.18 -14.59
N THR A 70 -0.96 10.41 -15.83
CA THR A 70 0.41 10.20 -16.29
C THR A 70 1.02 11.45 -16.90
N VAL A 71 2.33 11.61 -16.73
CA VAL A 71 3.16 12.60 -17.41
C VAL A 71 4.28 11.86 -18.15
N PHE A 72 4.57 12.29 -19.39
CA PHE A 72 5.50 11.62 -20.30
C PHE A 72 5.22 10.12 -20.49
N ASP A 73 3.94 9.72 -20.38
CA ASP A 73 3.44 8.33 -20.46
C ASP A 73 4.11 7.32 -19.52
N THR A 74 4.90 7.78 -18.54
CA THR A 74 5.73 6.93 -17.68
C THR A 74 5.54 7.23 -16.20
N PHE A 75 5.40 8.51 -15.84
CA PHE A 75 5.34 8.92 -14.44
C PHE A 75 3.90 9.14 -14.01
N HIS A 76 3.47 8.41 -12.99
CA HIS A 76 2.15 8.59 -12.38
C HIS A 76 2.21 9.71 -11.35
N VAL A 77 1.62 10.85 -11.68
CA VAL A 77 1.65 12.05 -10.83
C VAL A 77 0.29 12.72 -10.81
N THR A 78 -0.07 13.34 -9.70
CA THR A 78 -1.29 14.15 -9.60
C THR A 78 -0.97 15.43 -8.86
N PHE A 79 -1.28 16.54 -9.50
CA PHE A 79 -1.17 17.88 -8.94
C PHE A 79 -2.28 18.11 -7.91
N PHE A 80 -2.13 19.14 -7.09
CA PHE A 80 -3.12 19.50 -6.08
C PHE A 80 -3.71 20.88 -6.39
N GLY A 81 -4.94 21.11 -5.94
CA GLY A 81 -5.66 22.36 -6.18
C GLY A 81 -7.14 22.24 -5.80
N PRO A 82 -7.91 23.34 -5.83
CA PRO A 82 -9.33 23.29 -5.53
C PRO A 82 -10.08 22.28 -6.41
N GLY A 83 -10.73 21.30 -5.79
CA GLY A 83 -11.51 20.27 -6.50
C GLY A 83 -10.70 19.14 -7.13
N ILE A 84 -9.38 19.10 -6.94
CA ILE A 84 -8.51 18.03 -7.41
C ILE A 84 -8.15 17.11 -6.25
N ASP A 85 -8.32 15.80 -6.41
CA ASP A 85 -7.81 14.83 -5.43
C ASP A 85 -6.28 14.79 -5.52
N PRO A 86 -5.55 15.20 -4.47
CA PRO A 86 -4.10 15.15 -4.47
C PRO A 86 -3.54 13.76 -4.17
N SER A 87 -4.34 12.70 -4.08
CA SER A 87 -3.80 11.37 -3.83
C SER A 87 -2.94 10.88 -5.01
N SER A 88 -1.79 10.25 -4.71
CA SER A 88 -0.99 9.53 -5.70
C SER A 88 -1.44 8.07 -5.87
N ILE A 89 -2.48 7.65 -5.14
CA ILE A 89 -3.01 6.29 -5.08
C ILE A 89 -4.46 6.32 -5.59
N GLY A 90 -4.73 5.64 -6.71
CA GLY A 90 -5.98 5.83 -7.46
C GLY A 90 -7.28 5.40 -6.76
N ASP A 91 -7.20 4.54 -5.75
CA ASP A 91 -8.35 4.04 -4.98
C ASP A 91 -8.25 4.36 -3.48
N PHE A 92 -7.61 5.49 -3.17
CA PHE A 92 -7.39 5.93 -1.80
C PHE A 92 -8.62 6.60 -1.17
N ASN A 93 -8.87 6.29 0.10
CA ASN A 93 -9.80 7.01 0.94
C ASN A 93 -9.15 7.31 2.29
N GLY A 94 -8.92 8.59 2.56
CA GLY A 94 -8.29 9.04 3.79
C GLY A 94 -7.92 10.50 3.76
N PHE A 95 -6.94 10.86 4.58
CA PHE A 95 -6.40 12.20 4.66
C PHE A 95 -5.13 12.31 3.82
N VAL A 96 -5.05 13.39 3.04
CA VAL A 96 -3.87 13.77 2.29
C VAL A 96 -3.46 15.17 2.72
N GLY A 97 -2.23 15.31 3.19
CA GLY A 97 -1.60 16.61 3.40
C GLY A 97 -0.56 16.82 2.30
N VAL A 98 -0.56 18.04 1.74
CA VAL A 98 0.33 18.43 0.65
C VAL A 98 0.99 19.75 1.00
N ALA A 99 2.27 19.88 0.66
CA ALA A 99 2.97 21.15 0.69
C ALA A 99 3.80 21.27 -0.59
N ASP A 100 3.45 22.27 -1.41
CA ASP A 100 4.32 22.78 -2.46
C ASP A 100 5.12 23.95 -1.90
N VAL A 101 6.44 23.80 -1.90
CA VAL A 101 7.36 24.79 -1.36
C VAL A 101 8.30 25.25 -2.46
N GLN A 102 8.03 26.46 -2.95
CA GLN A 102 8.84 27.12 -3.97
C GLN A 102 9.77 28.16 -3.34
N GLY A 103 10.92 28.36 -3.96
CA GLY A 103 11.89 29.35 -3.52
C GLY A 103 13.11 29.43 -4.43
N THR A 104 14.19 29.95 -3.87
CA THR A 104 15.49 29.99 -4.53
C THR A 104 16.55 29.34 -3.66
N GLY A 105 17.56 28.76 -4.31
CA GLY A 105 18.76 28.22 -3.69
C GLY A 105 20.02 28.83 -4.31
N THR A 106 21.18 28.55 -3.69
CA THR A 106 22.49 28.93 -4.23
C THR A 106 23.18 27.69 -4.77
N GLY A 107 23.38 27.65 -6.09
CA GLY A 107 24.24 26.67 -6.74
C GLY A 107 25.70 27.12 -6.66
N THR A 108 26.62 26.18 -6.44
CA THR A 108 28.06 26.44 -6.53
C THR A 108 28.64 25.63 -7.68
N ASN A 109 29.24 26.34 -8.64
CA ASN A 109 29.86 25.75 -9.81
C ASN A 109 31.25 25.18 -9.48
N PRO A 110 31.79 24.27 -10.31
CA PRO A 110 33.13 23.72 -10.10
C PRO A 110 34.26 24.76 -10.06
N ASP A 111 34.07 25.92 -10.71
CA ASP A 111 35.02 27.04 -10.71
C ASP A 111 34.90 27.95 -9.47
N GLY A 112 34.00 27.62 -8.54
CA GLY A 112 33.75 28.37 -7.31
C GLY A 112 32.80 29.56 -7.48
N THR A 113 32.31 29.86 -8.69
CA THR A 113 31.26 30.85 -8.88
C THR A 113 29.92 30.35 -8.32
N THR A 114 29.05 31.27 -7.92
CA THR A 114 27.72 30.94 -7.42
C THR A 114 26.63 31.52 -8.30
N GLU A 115 25.53 30.79 -8.43
CA GLU A 115 24.33 31.26 -9.11
C GLU A 115 23.08 31.04 -8.27
N THR A 116 22.05 31.84 -8.55
CA THR A 116 20.73 31.63 -7.94
C THR A 116 19.98 30.60 -8.77
N LEU A 117 19.56 29.51 -8.13
CA LEU A 117 18.76 28.46 -8.74
C LEU A 117 17.32 28.53 -8.22
N LEU A 118 16.38 28.08 -9.04
CA LEU A 118 15.00 27.87 -8.59
C LEU A 118 14.92 26.58 -7.78
N PHE A 119 14.10 26.62 -6.73
CA PHE A 119 13.78 25.47 -5.89
C PHE A 119 12.26 25.27 -5.87
N ASP A 120 11.84 24.02 -5.99
CA ASP A 120 10.45 23.59 -5.98
C ASP A 120 10.41 22.17 -5.39
N THR A 121 9.46 21.90 -4.49
CA THR A 121 9.23 20.57 -3.92
C THR A 121 7.76 20.35 -3.62
N ASP A 122 7.22 19.22 -4.07
CA ASP A 122 5.89 18.72 -3.69
C ASP A 122 6.08 17.60 -2.65
N MET A 123 5.82 17.94 -1.39
CA MET A 123 5.86 17.00 -0.28
C MET A 123 4.45 16.51 0.05
N ARG A 124 4.28 15.20 0.21
CA ARG A 124 2.97 14.62 0.51
C ARG A 124 3.01 13.58 1.62
N PHE A 125 2.04 13.65 2.53
CA PHE A 125 1.76 12.57 3.47
C PHE A 125 0.30 12.12 3.33
N MET A 126 0.09 10.81 3.41
CA MET A 126 -1.21 10.18 3.19
C MET A 126 -1.46 9.15 4.27
N SER A 127 -2.64 9.17 4.90
CA SER A 127 -3.05 8.13 5.86
C SER A 127 -4.51 7.75 5.65
N GLY A 128 -4.78 6.47 5.42
CA GLY A 128 -6.10 6.03 4.99
C GLY A 128 -6.16 4.55 4.59
N VAL A 129 -7.19 4.22 3.83
CA VAL A 129 -7.39 2.90 3.22
C VAL A 129 -7.25 2.96 1.71
N TYR A 130 -6.82 1.85 1.10
CA TYR A 130 -6.62 1.73 -0.35
C TYR A 130 -6.83 0.27 -0.78
N VAL A 131 -6.96 0.03 -2.09
CA VAL A 131 -7.00 -1.33 -2.63
C VAL A 131 -5.63 -1.68 -3.22
N GLY A 132 -5.00 -2.71 -2.66
CA GLY A 132 -3.69 -3.17 -3.12
C GLY A 132 -3.72 -3.73 -4.54
N GLN A 133 -2.54 -3.92 -5.13
CA GLN A 133 -2.40 -4.69 -6.37
C GLN A 133 -2.90 -6.14 -6.21
N ASP A 134 -2.86 -6.65 -4.98
CA ASP A 134 -3.49 -7.89 -4.55
C ASP A 134 -5.02 -7.81 -4.46
N GLY A 135 -5.65 -6.71 -4.84
CA GLY A 135 -7.10 -6.51 -4.84
C GLY A 135 -7.76 -6.58 -3.45
N ALA A 136 -7.00 -6.56 -2.36
CA ALA A 136 -7.53 -6.49 -1.00
C ALA A 136 -7.52 -5.05 -0.48
N VAL A 137 -8.41 -4.73 0.47
CA VAL A 137 -8.42 -3.43 1.15
C VAL A 137 -7.36 -3.44 2.25
N HIS A 138 -6.50 -2.43 2.23
CA HIS A 138 -5.42 -2.25 3.20
C HIS A 138 -5.53 -0.89 3.88
N LYS A 139 -4.95 -0.78 5.08
CA LYS A 139 -4.76 0.49 5.78
C LYS A 139 -3.28 0.85 5.78
N GLY A 140 -2.94 2.06 5.36
CA GLY A 140 -1.55 2.48 5.18
C GLY A 140 -1.30 3.93 5.57
N THR A 141 -0.03 4.26 5.75
CA THR A 141 0.46 5.64 5.88
C THR A 141 1.73 5.78 5.03
N PHE A 142 1.79 6.84 4.24
CA PHE A 142 2.79 7.04 3.20
C PHE A 142 3.36 8.46 3.28
N GLY A 143 4.63 8.59 2.89
CA GLY A 143 5.29 9.86 2.63
C GLY A 143 5.90 9.83 1.23
N PHE A 144 5.69 10.89 0.46
CA PHE A 144 6.29 11.11 -0.86
C PHE A 144 7.11 12.39 -0.83
N VAL A 145 8.27 12.33 -1.49
CA VAL A 145 9.29 13.37 -1.58
C VAL A 145 9.70 13.47 -3.04
#